data_AF-A0A0Q8IGM3-F1
#
_entry.id   AF-A0A0Q8IGM3-F1
#
_cell.length_a   1.000
_cell.length_b   1.000
_cell.length_c   1.000
_cell.angle_alpha   90.00
_cell.angle_beta   90.00
_cell.angle_gamma   90.00
#
_symmetry.space_group_name_H-M   'P 1'
#
loop_
_entity.id
_entity.type
_entity.pdbx_description
1 polymer ?
#
loop_
_entity_poly.entity_id
_entity_poly.type
_entity_poly.pdbx_seq_one_letter_code
_entity_poly.pdbx_strand_id
1 'polypeptide(L)' 'MKTYRVVALAEDAEAEVSHITLAATPEGAAAVVLGLDLVRGASKGAKPVAKIYWEGGPQQLNMVRLYTRLGAR' A
#
# COMPACT_ATOMS: atom_id res chain seq x y z
N MET A 1 -14.15 -8.97 2.11
CA MET A 1 -13.40 -7.69 2.00
C MET A 1 -12.85 -7.35 3.38
N LYS A 2 -11.76 -6.59 3.46
CA LYS A 2 -11.13 -6.16 4.73
C LYS A 2 -10.91 -4.65 4.70
N THR A 3 -10.84 -4.05 5.88
CA THR A 3 -10.45 -2.65 6.04
C THR A 3 -8.93 -2.54 5.98
N TYR A 4 -8.45 -1.66 5.10
CA TYR A 4 -7.04 -1.38 4.90
C TYR A 4 -6.75 0.08 5.20
N ARG A 5 -5.67 0.33 5.93
CA ARG A 5 -5.09 1.67 6.05
C ARG A 5 -3.95 1.79 5.03
N VAL A 6 -4.14 2.66 4.05
CA VAL A 6 -3.21 2.96 2.97
C VAL A 6 -2.41 4.19 3.34
N VAL A 7 -1.09 4.06 3.47
CA VAL A 7 -0.18 5.19 3.71
C VAL A 7 0.64 5.41 2.44
N ALA A 8 0.46 6.57 1.81
CA ALA A 8 1.27 6.97 0.67
C ALA A 8 2.65 7.45 1.14
N LEU A 9 3.71 7.00 0.47
CA LEU A 9 5.07 7.42 0.72
C LEU A 9 5.50 8.34 -0.43
N ALA A 10 5.31 9.65 -0.27
CA ALA A 10 5.89 10.62 -1.20
C ALA A 10 7.37 10.83 -0.84
N GLU A 11 8.22 11.03 -1.85
CA GLU A 11 9.68 11.21 -1.64
C GLU A 11 10.01 12.47 -0.83
N ASP A 12 9.12 13.48 -0.85
CA ASP A 12 9.29 14.78 -0.18
C ASP A 12 8.09 15.20 0.68
N ALA A 13 7.19 14.27 1.06
CA ALA A 13 6.04 14.64 1.89
C ALA A 13 6.44 14.75 3.36
N GLU A 14 6.32 15.95 3.93
CA GLU A 14 6.49 16.23 5.36
C GLU A 14 5.41 15.52 6.23
N ALA A 15 4.33 15.02 5.62
CA ALA A 15 3.25 14.31 6.30
C ALA A 15 2.88 12.99 5.60
N GLU A 16 2.89 11.88 6.36
CA GLU A 16 2.33 10.59 5.92
C GLU A 16 0.79 10.74 5.77
N VAL A 17 0.30 10.89 4.53
CA VAL A 17 -1.14 10.89 4.27
C VAL A 17 -1.65 9.45 4.32
N SER A 18 -2.49 9.16 5.31
CA SER A 18 -3.11 7.84 5.45
C SER A 18 -4.62 7.88 5.19
N HIS A 19 -5.10 6.97 4.36
CA HIS A 19 -6.51 6.79 4.04
C HIS A 19 -6.97 5.40 4.47
N ILE A 20 -8.26 5.27 4.78
CA ILE A 20 -8.88 3.98 5.12
C ILE A 20 -9.83 3.59 4.00
N THR A 21 -9.76 2.36 3.52
CA THR A 21 -10.64 1.83 2.47
C THR A 21 -10.99 0.36 2.69
N LEU A 22 -12.07 -0.10 2.06
CA LEU A 22 -12.46 -1.51 2.00
C LEU A 22 -12.00 -2.11 0.67
N ALA A 23 -11.25 -3.20 0.72
CA ALA A 23 -10.80 -3.91 -0.49
C ALA A 23 -10.77 -5.43 -0.29
N ALA A 24 -10.59 -6.17 -1.38
CA ALA A 24 -10.34 -7.61 -1.32
C ALA A 24 -8.86 -7.92 -1.02
N THR A 25 -7.94 -7.04 -1.44
CA THR A 25 -6.49 -7.19 -1.30
C THR A 25 -5.84 -5.84 -0.93
N PRO A 26 -4.65 -5.85 -0.30
CA PRO A 26 -3.82 -4.66 -0.11
C PRO A 26 -3.52 -3.89 -1.40
N GLU A 27 -3.26 -4.60 -2.49
CA GLU A 27 -3.02 -4.03 -3.82
C GLU A 27 -4.27 -3.31 -4.35
N GLY A 28 -5.44 -3.92 -4.19
CA GLY A 28 -6.72 -3.30 -4.53
C GLY A 28 -7.00 -2.05 -3.69
N ALA A 29 -6.64 -2.06 -2.40
CA ALA A 29 -6.77 -0.88 -1.55
C ALA A 29 -5.90 0.28 -2.06
N ALA A 30 -4.66 0.00 -2.47
CA ALA A 30 -3.78 0.99 -3.07
C ALA A 30 -4.31 1.50 -4.42
N ALA A 31 -4.84 0.62 -5.28
CA ALA A 31 -5.43 1.03 -6.55
C ALA A 31 -6.65 1.94 -6.36
N VAL A 32 -7.50 1.66 -5.37
CA VAL A 32 -8.69 2.47 -5.06
C VAL A 32 -8.30 3.83 -4.49
N VAL A 33 -7.33 3.89 -3.58
CA VAL A 33 -6.96 5.13 -2.88
C VAL A 33 -6.00 6.00 -3.67
N LEU A 34 -5.00 5.39 -4.30
CA LEU A 34 -3.89 6.09 -4.97
C LEU A 34 -4.06 6.13 -6.49
N GLY A 35 -4.95 5.31 -7.06
CA GLY A 35 -5.06 5.19 -8.53
C GLY A 35 -3.84 4.55 -9.19
N LEU A 36 -2.98 3.89 -8.42
CA LEU A 36 -1.72 3.30 -8.88
C LEU A 36 -1.78 1.77 -8.87
N ASP A 37 -1.21 1.14 -9.90
CA ASP A 37 -0.97 -0.30 -9.91
C ASP A 37 0.32 -0.63 -9.15
N LEU A 38 0.16 -0.93 -7.87
CA LEU A 38 1.25 -1.29 -6.98
C LEU A 38 1.21 -2.79 -6.64
N VAL A 39 2.39 -3.40 -6.54
CA VAL A 39 2.56 -4.83 -6.27
C VAL A 39 3.44 -5.08 -5.05
N ARG A 40 3.23 -6.25 -4.42
CA ARG A 40 4.21 -6.83 -3.50
C ARG A 40 5.35 -7.42 -4.32
N GLY A 41 6.54 -6.84 -4.20
CA GLY A 41 7.70 -7.34 -4.91
C GLY A 41 8.93 -6.51 -4.61
N ALA A 42 10.03 -7.19 -4.26
CA ALA A 42 11.31 -6.54 -4.00
C ALA A 42 12.06 -6.34 -5.32
N SER A 43 11.77 -5.25 -6.03
CA SER A 43 12.77 -4.75 -6.97
C SER A 43 13.94 -4.25 -6.13
N LYS A 44 15.06 -4.99 -6.14
CA LYS A 44 16.30 -4.57 -5.48
C LYS A 44 16.72 -3.23 -6.09
N GLY A 45 16.42 -2.13 -5.39
CA GLY A 45 16.69 -0.76 -5.84
C GLY A 45 15.45 0.14 -5.97
N ALA A 46 14.23 -0.39 -5.96
CA ALA A 46 13.03 0.45 -6.00
C ALA A 46 12.65 0.91 -4.57
N LYS A 47 12.31 2.19 -4.44
CA LYS A 47 11.70 2.71 -3.20
C LYS A 47 10.22 2.27 -3.14
N PRO A 48 9.72 1.88 -1.95
CA PRO A 48 8.30 1.60 -1.79
C PRO A 48 7.49 2.89 -1.96
N VAL A 49 6.31 2.78 -2.58
CA VAL A 49 5.41 3.90 -2.84
C VAL A 49 4.27 3.96 -1.82
N ALA A 50 3.94 2.82 -1.21
CA ALA A 50 2.90 2.76 -0.18
C ALA A 50 3.20 1.70 0.89
N LYS A 51 2.70 1.95 2.11
CA LYS A 51 2.57 0.95 3.16
C LYS A 51 1.09 0.69 3.39
N ILE A 52 0.69 -0.58 3.38
CA ILE A 52 -0.70 -0.98 3.61
C ILE A 52 -0.78 -1.78 4.90
N TYR A 53 -1.63 -1.34 5.82
CA TYR A 53 -1.86 -1.98 7.11
C TYR A 53 -3.26 -2.58 7.16
N TRP A 54 -3.43 -3.70 7.87
CA TRP A 54 -4.73 -4.26 8.20
C TRP A 54 -4.67 -5.16 9.43
N GLU A 55 -5.81 -5.34 10.09
CA GLU A 55 -5.92 -6.26 11.22
C GLU A 55 -6.08 -7.71 10.71
N GLY A 56 -5.17 -8.58 11.15
CA GLY A 56 -5.25 -10.04 10.94
C GLY A 56 -6.04 -10.77 12.02
N GLY A 57 -6.30 -10.10 13.14
CA GLY A 57 -6.98 -10.61 14.33
C GLY A 57 -6.86 -9.60 15.48
N PRO A 58 -7.43 -9.90 16.67
CA PRO A 58 -7.58 -8.94 17.78
C PRO A 58 -6.27 -8.28 18.26
N GLN A 59 -5.11 -8.88 17.97
CA GLN A 59 -3.80 -8.38 18.38
C GLN A 59 -2.76 -8.45 17.24
N GLN A 60 -3.19 -8.72 16.01
CA GLN A 60 -2.29 -8.86 14.87
C GLN A 60 -2.47 -7.70 13.89
N LEU A 61 -1.50 -6.80 13.85
CA LEU A 61 -1.39 -5.79 12.81
C LEU A 61 -0.45 -6.30 11.71
N ASN A 62 -1.00 -6.50 10.52
CA ASN A 62 -0.21 -6.85 9.34
C ASN A 62 0.16 -5.59 8.57
N MET A 63 1.32 -5.63 7.91
CA MET A 63 1.79 -4.55 7.04
C MET A 63 2.52 -5.10 5.82
N VAL A 64 2.25 -4.52 4.65
CA VAL A 64 3.03 -4.77 3.42
C VAL A 64 3.48 -3.45 2.81
N ARG A 65 4.68 -3.48 2.22
CA ARG A 65 5.16 -2.42 1.34
C ARG A 65 4.79 -2.76 -0.09
N LEU A 66 4.25 -1.78 -0.80
CA LEU A 66 3.94 -1.89 -2.22
C LEU A 66 4.87 -1.00 -3.03
N TYR A 67 5.19 -1.48 -4.22
CA TYR A 67 6.13 -0.87 -5.15
C TYR A 67 5.42 -0.69 -6.48
N THR A 68 5.83 0.33 -7.25
CA THR A 68 5.37 0.49 -8.62
C THR A 68 5.69 -0.78 -9.40
N ARG A 69 4.71 -1.31 -10.14
CA ARG A 69 4.94 -2.43 -11.04
C ARG A 69 5.90 -2.01 -12.16
N LEU A 70 7.11 -2.56 -12.16
CA LEU A 70 8.04 -2.38 -13.27
C LEU A 70 7.52 -3.15 -14.48
N GLY A 71 7.33 -2.45 -15.61
CA GLY A 71 6.80 -3.04 -16.85
C GLY A 71 5.31 -2.82 -17.10
N ALA A 72 4.62 -2.00 -16.30
CA ALA A 72 3.37 -1.38 -16.73
C ALA A 72 3.73 -0.37 -17.84
N ARG A 73 3.45 -0.77 -19.08
CA ARG A 73 3.85 -0.11 -20.32
C ARG A 73 3.05 1.15 -20.59
#